data_AF-A0A7L0FZH4-F1
#
_entry.id   AF-A0A7L0FZH4-F1
#
_cell.length_a   1.000
_cell.length_b   1.000
_cell.length_c   1.000
_cell.angle_alpha   90.00
_cell.angle_beta   90.00
_cell.angle_gamma   90.00
#
_symmetry.space_group_name_H-M   'P 1'
#
loop_
_entity.id
_entity.type
_entity.pdbx_description
1 polymer ?
#
loop_
_entity_poly.entity_id
_entity_poly.type
_entity_poly.pdbx_seq_one_letter_code
_entity_poly.pdbx_strand_id
1 'polypeptide(L)'
;AGSGFRPSRVAVVVKTTRYEFEQQRYRYAGLSEEDLKQLLALKGSNYAGLLERHRIHTKNVEHVVDSLRNERIEVRLVKRREYNEETVRWADAIISAGGDGTMLLAASKVFDKFKPLLGVNTDPERSEGHLCLPVRYTHSFPEALQKLYRGEFRWQWRQRIRLYLEGTGINPTPVDLHEQQLSQEQHSRAHINERFQDQRSDISGPHLLPVRALNEVFIGESLSSRYV
;
A
#
# COMPACT_ATOMS: atom_id res chain seq x y z
N ALA A 1 11.34 7.49 31.22
CA ALA A 1 10.46 6.70 30.33
C ALA A 1 9.64 7.67 29.50
N GLY A 2 9.48 7.45 28.20
CA GLY A 2 8.63 8.30 27.37
C GLY A 2 7.16 8.19 27.79
N SER A 3 6.37 9.24 27.58
CA SER A 3 4.91 9.12 27.70
C SER A 3 4.41 8.06 26.73
N GLY A 4 3.80 7.00 27.24
CA GLY A 4 3.23 5.94 26.40
C GLY A 4 2.14 6.44 25.46
N PHE A 5 1.87 5.69 24.40
CA PHE A 5 0.87 6.04 23.40
C PHE A 5 -0.28 5.03 23.41
N ARG A 6 -1.52 5.50 23.57
CA ARG A 6 -2.73 4.67 23.63
C ARG A 6 -3.76 5.18 22.62
N PRO A 7 -3.83 4.63 21.39
CA PRO A 7 -4.82 5.04 20.41
C PRO A 7 -6.21 4.51 20.80
N SER A 8 -7.26 5.27 20.56
CA SER A 8 -8.64 4.80 20.68
C SER A 8 -9.19 4.28 19.35
N ARG A 9 -8.66 4.82 18.23
CA ARG A 9 -9.04 4.45 16.87
C ARG A 9 -7.81 4.10 16.03
N VAL A 10 -7.83 2.94 15.38
CA VAL A 10 -6.74 2.47 14.53
C VAL A 10 -7.24 2.05 13.17
N ALA A 11 -6.62 2.58 12.10
CA ALA A 11 -6.83 2.06 10.76
C ALA A 11 -5.76 1.02 10.44
N VAL A 12 -6.19 -0.19 10.08
CA VAL A 12 -5.31 -1.28 9.66
C VAL A 12 -5.37 -1.39 8.15
N VAL A 13 -4.29 -0.98 7.47
CA VAL A 13 -4.14 -1.00 6.02
C VAL A 13 -3.57 -2.36 5.60
N VAL A 14 -4.37 -3.17 4.91
CA VAL A 14 -4.04 -4.55 4.60
C VAL A 14 -3.49 -4.69 3.19
N LYS A 15 -2.43 -5.48 3.04
CA LYS A 15 -1.91 -5.92 1.73
C LYS A 15 -2.98 -6.72 0.96
N THR A 16 -3.30 -6.31 -0.26
CA THR A 16 -3.97 -7.22 -1.20
C THR A 16 -2.98 -8.29 -1.63
N THR A 17 -3.25 -9.56 -1.29
CA THR A 17 -2.35 -10.67 -1.66
C THR A 17 -2.42 -10.94 -3.16
N ARG A 18 -1.35 -11.52 -3.73
CA ARG A 18 -1.37 -11.92 -5.15
C ARG A 18 -2.48 -12.93 -5.44
N TYR A 19 -2.71 -13.89 -4.53
CA TYR A 19 -3.83 -14.82 -4.63
C TYR A 19 -5.17 -14.08 -4.75
N GLU A 20 -5.44 -13.14 -3.85
CA GLU A 20 -6.68 -12.36 -3.83
C GLU A 20 -6.82 -11.50 -5.10
N PHE A 21 -5.74 -10.86 -5.54
CA PHE A 21 -5.73 -10.03 -6.75
C PHE A 21 -6.10 -10.84 -7.99
N GLU A 22 -5.45 -12.00 -8.17
CA GLU A 22 -5.76 -12.90 -9.29
C GLU A 22 -7.22 -13.37 -9.16
N GLN A 23 -7.64 -13.85 -7.99
CA GLN A 23 -9.02 -14.31 -7.77
C GLN A 23 -10.07 -13.24 -8.12
N GLN A 24 -9.86 -11.98 -7.72
CA GLN A 24 -10.76 -10.87 -8.08
C GLN A 24 -10.82 -10.64 -9.59
N ARG A 25 -9.66 -10.68 -10.27
CA ARG A 25 -9.58 -10.50 -11.73
C ARG A 25 -10.33 -11.61 -12.49
N TYR A 26 -10.19 -12.86 -12.08
CA TYR A 26 -10.82 -13.98 -12.81
C TYR A 26 -12.29 -14.19 -12.43
N ARG A 27 -12.70 -13.89 -11.19
CA ARG A 27 -14.12 -13.85 -10.83
C ARG A 27 -14.89 -12.83 -11.67
N TYR A 28 -14.28 -11.67 -11.93
CA TYR A 28 -14.88 -10.68 -12.83
C TYR A 28 -15.02 -11.17 -14.27
N ALA A 29 -14.16 -12.11 -14.70
CA ALA A 29 -14.21 -12.74 -16.02
C ALA A 29 -15.13 -13.99 -16.09
N GLY A 30 -15.80 -14.37 -14.98
CA GLY A 30 -16.71 -15.52 -14.94
C GLY A 30 -16.04 -16.89 -15.01
N LEU A 31 -14.73 -16.98 -14.74
CA LEU A 31 -13.96 -18.22 -14.84
C LEU A 31 -14.03 -19.06 -13.56
N SER A 32 -13.90 -20.39 -13.70
CA SER A 32 -13.89 -21.33 -12.58
C SER A 32 -12.57 -21.29 -11.79
N GLU A 33 -12.54 -21.91 -10.60
CA GLU A 33 -11.30 -22.03 -9.82
C GLU A 33 -10.26 -22.93 -10.51
N GLU A 34 -10.73 -23.91 -11.28
CA GLU A 34 -9.90 -24.83 -12.05
C GLU A 34 -9.22 -24.10 -13.21
N ASP A 35 -9.94 -23.21 -13.90
CA ASP A 35 -9.36 -22.32 -14.92
C ASP A 35 -8.29 -21.41 -14.33
N LEU A 36 -8.53 -20.88 -13.12
CA LEU A 36 -7.56 -20.07 -12.39
C LEU A 36 -6.28 -20.86 -12.11
N LYS A 37 -6.39 -22.11 -11.64
CA LYS A 37 -5.23 -22.99 -11.38
C LYS A 37 -4.41 -23.21 -12.65
N GLN A 38 -5.08 -23.51 -13.77
CA GLN A 38 -4.40 -23.74 -15.06
C GLN A 38 -3.72 -22.47 -15.58
N LEU A 39 -4.40 -21.32 -15.53
CA LEU A 39 -3.85 -20.05 -15.99
C LEU A 39 -2.65 -19.59 -15.15
N LEU A 40 -2.70 -19.78 -13.83
CA LEU A 40 -1.57 -19.50 -12.96
C LEU A 40 -0.39 -20.41 -13.28
N ALA A 41 -0.63 -21.71 -13.52
CA ALA A 41 0.42 -22.64 -13.91
C ALA A 41 1.08 -22.24 -15.25
N LEU A 42 0.29 -21.83 -16.26
CA LEU A 42 0.79 -21.32 -17.54
C LEU A 42 1.65 -20.05 -17.37
N LYS A 43 1.35 -19.21 -16.38
CA LYS A 43 2.14 -18.03 -16.00
C LYS A 43 3.30 -18.36 -15.04
N GLY A 44 3.64 -19.64 -14.85
CA GLY A 44 4.72 -20.08 -13.96
C GLY A 44 4.46 -19.84 -12.48
N SER A 45 3.19 -19.73 -12.07
CA SER A 45 2.79 -19.39 -10.70
C SER A 45 2.13 -20.58 -10.00
N ASN A 46 2.62 -20.93 -8.81
CA ASN A 46 2.07 -22.04 -8.02
C ASN A 46 0.85 -21.59 -7.21
N TYR A 47 -0.34 -22.06 -7.61
CA TYR A 47 -1.61 -21.79 -6.92
C TYR A 47 -1.58 -22.17 -5.43
N ALA A 48 -1.14 -23.38 -5.10
CA ALA A 48 -1.13 -23.87 -3.72
C ALA A 48 -0.23 -23.01 -2.83
N GLY A 49 0.95 -22.61 -3.34
CA GLY A 49 1.84 -21.70 -2.64
C GLY A 49 1.24 -20.30 -2.46
N LEU A 50 0.54 -19.77 -3.46
CA LEU A 50 -0.15 -18.48 -3.34
C LEU A 50 -1.28 -18.54 -2.29
N LEU A 51 -2.05 -19.62 -2.27
CA LEU A 51 -3.13 -19.84 -1.31
C LEU A 51 -2.60 -20.01 0.12
N GLU A 52 -1.54 -20.78 0.31
CA GLU A 52 -0.87 -20.95 1.60
C GLU A 52 -0.41 -19.60 2.16
N ARG A 53 0.29 -18.80 1.35
CA ARG A 53 0.77 -17.47 1.77
C ARG A 53 -0.37 -16.50 2.04
N HIS A 54 -1.47 -16.61 1.28
CA HIS A 54 -2.69 -15.86 1.57
C HIS A 54 -3.27 -16.22 2.95
N ARG A 55 -3.34 -17.52 3.29
CA ARG A 55 -3.82 -17.97 4.60
C ARG A 55 -2.94 -17.49 5.74
N ILE A 56 -1.61 -17.58 5.59
CA ILE A 56 -0.65 -17.06 6.59
C ILE A 56 -0.86 -15.55 6.81
N HIS A 57 -0.95 -14.79 5.72
CA HIS A 57 -1.22 -13.36 5.77
C HIS A 57 -2.54 -13.04 6.49
N THR A 58 -3.65 -13.68 6.09
CA THR A 58 -4.98 -13.46 6.66
C THR A 58 -4.99 -13.77 8.16
N LYS A 59 -4.42 -14.92 8.56
CA LYS A 59 -4.30 -15.30 9.98
C LYS A 59 -3.55 -14.25 10.80
N ASN A 60 -2.44 -13.72 10.29
CA ASN A 60 -1.66 -12.71 11.00
C ASN A 60 -2.38 -11.35 11.04
N VAL A 61 -3.15 -11.00 10.01
CA VAL A 61 -4.01 -9.80 10.02
C VAL A 61 -5.10 -9.93 11.07
N GLU A 62 -5.79 -11.06 11.12
CA GLU A 62 -6.82 -11.36 12.12
C GLU A 62 -6.23 -11.25 13.54
N HIS A 63 -5.06 -11.86 13.77
CA HIS A 63 -4.38 -11.76 15.06
C HIS A 63 -4.11 -10.31 15.50
N VAL A 64 -3.66 -9.44 14.58
CA VAL A 64 -3.45 -8.01 14.87
C VAL A 64 -4.77 -7.31 15.20
N VAL A 65 -5.80 -7.53 14.39
CA VAL A 65 -7.11 -6.89 14.55
C VAL A 65 -7.78 -7.31 15.85
N ASP A 66 -7.76 -8.60 16.17
CA ASP A 66 -8.35 -9.12 17.40
C ASP A 66 -7.62 -8.61 18.63
N SER A 67 -6.28 -8.54 18.58
CA SER A 67 -5.47 -7.96 19.65
C SER A 67 -5.84 -6.50 19.94
N LEU A 68 -6.10 -5.69 18.91
CA LEU A 68 -6.56 -4.30 19.07
C LEU A 68 -7.97 -4.23 19.67
N ARG A 69 -8.89 -5.04 19.14
CA ARG A 69 -10.29 -5.07 19.59
C ARG A 69 -10.43 -5.54 21.04
N ASN A 70 -9.60 -6.49 21.46
CA ASN A 70 -9.54 -6.97 22.84
C ASN A 70 -9.14 -5.85 23.83
N GLU A 71 -8.34 -4.88 23.37
CA GLU A 71 -7.99 -3.68 24.12
C GLU A 71 -9.03 -2.54 23.96
N ARG A 72 -10.22 -2.84 23.41
CA ARG A 72 -11.32 -1.91 23.13
C ARG A 72 -10.97 -0.77 22.19
N ILE A 73 -10.01 -0.99 21.29
CA ILE A 73 -9.69 -0.06 20.21
C ILE A 73 -10.70 -0.24 19.08
N GLU A 74 -11.25 0.87 18.57
CA GLU A 74 -12.06 0.85 17.36
C GLU A 74 -11.16 0.64 16.14
N VAL A 75 -11.42 -0.40 15.36
CA VAL A 75 -10.56 -0.80 14.24
C VAL A 75 -11.30 -0.66 12.91
N ARG A 76 -10.72 0.09 11.98
CA ARG A 76 -11.10 0.06 10.56
C ARG A 76 -10.10 -0.75 9.77
N LEU A 77 -10.52 -1.90 9.27
CA LEU A 77 -9.75 -2.70 8.33
C LEU A 77 -9.99 -2.15 6.92
N VAL A 78 -8.95 -1.66 6.26
CA VAL A 78 -9.07 -1.03 4.94
C VAL A 78 -8.09 -1.65 3.95
N LYS A 79 -8.55 -1.85 2.72
CA LYS A 79 -7.66 -2.21 1.61
C LYS A 79 -7.23 -0.97 0.85
N ARG A 80 -6.28 -1.13 -0.06
CA ARG A 80 -5.71 -0.03 -0.86
C ARG A 80 -6.78 0.90 -1.45
N ARG A 81 -7.83 0.35 -2.07
CA ARG A 81 -8.89 1.13 -2.74
C ARG A 81 -9.70 2.01 -1.79
N GLU A 82 -9.79 1.61 -0.53
CA GLU A 82 -10.59 2.31 0.49
C GLU A 82 -9.70 3.25 1.33
N TYR A 83 -8.37 3.04 1.31
CA TYR A 83 -7.44 3.82 2.10
C TYR A 83 -7.19 5.20 1.49
N ASN A 84 -7.75 6.21 2.15
CA ASN A 84 -7.72 7.60 1.73
C ASN A 84 -7.41 8.54 2.92
N GLU A 85 -7.38 9.85 2.65
CA GLU A 85 -7.10 10.85 3.68
C GLU A 85 -8.15 10.91 4.80
N GLU A 86 -9.41 10.58 4.52
CA GLU A 86 -10.46 10.52 5.54
C GLU A 86 -10.19 9.41 6.55
N THR A 87 -9.73 8.25 6.06
CA THR A 87 -9.29 7.15 6.92
C THR A 87 -8.12 7.59 7.80
N VAL A 88 -7.15 8.32 7.23
CA VAL A 88 -6.00 8.85 7.97
C VAL A 88 -6.43 9.87 9.02
N ARG A 89 -7.38 10.77 8.70
CA ARG A 89 -7.89 11.76 9.65
C ARG A 89 -8.67 11.13 10.80
N TRP A 90 -9.45 10.09 10.52
CA TRP A 90 -10.26 9.40 11.52
C TRP A 90 -9.42 8.64 12.56
N ALA A 91 -8.34 7.99 12.14
CA ALA A 91 -7.55 7.14 13.03
C ALA A 91 -6.57 7.95 13.90
N ASP A 92 -6.32 7.51 15.14
CA ASP A 92 -5.28 8.08 15.99
C ASP A 92 -3.90 7.52 15.62
N ALA A 93 -3.86 6.28 15.10
CA ALA A 93 -2.67 5.65 14.52
C ALA A 93 -3.02 4.75 13.33
N ILE A 94 -2.05 4.57 12.43
CA ILE A 94 -2.16 3.69 11.27
C ILE A 94 -1.28 2.47 11.49
N ILE A 95 -1.80 1.28 11.17
CA ILE A 95 -1.02 0.04 11.13
C ILE A 95 -1.03 -0.49 9.70
N SER A 96 0.13 -0.65 9.08
CA SER A 96 0.22 -1.36 7.80
C SER A 96 0.45 -2.85 8.06
N ALA A 97 -0.48 -3.71 7.63
CA ALA A 97 -0.40 -5.15 7.76
C ALA A 97 0.01 -5.77 6.40
N GLY A 98 1.31 -6.04 6.25
CA GLY A 98 1.91 -6.41 4.97
C GLY A 98 3.44 -6.33 5.03
N GLY A 99 4.11 -6.26 3.88
CA GLY A 99 5.55 -5.97 3.84
C GLY A 99 5.83 -4.46 3.75
N ASP A 100 7.06 -4.12 3.40
CA ASP A 100 7.50 -2.72 3.23
C ASP A 100 6.66 -1.98 2.18
N GLY A 101 6.25 -2.63 1.09
CA GLY A 101 5.36 -2.03 0.08
C GLY A 101 4.01 -1.56 0.65
N THR A 102 3.46 -2.26 1.65
CA THR A 102 2.22 -1.85 2.33
C THR A 102 2.48 -0.68 3.27
N MET A 103 3.64 -0.66 3.94
CA MET A 103 4.08 0.47 4.75
C MET A 103 4.27 1.75 3.91
N LEU A 104 4.86 1.63 2.71
CA LEU A 104 5.02 2.73 1.77
C LEU A 104 3.68 3.27 1.27
N LEU A 105 2.75 2.37 0.92
CA LEU A 105 1.38 2.74 0.57
C LEU A 105 0.71 3.52 1.72
N ALA A 106 0.78 2.98 2.94
CA ALA A 106 0.18 3.63 4.11
C ALA A 106 0.79 5.02 4.34
N ALA A 107 2.12 5.13 4.29
CA ALA A 107 2.83 6.40 4.44
C ALA A 107 2.48 7.43 3.36
N SER A 108 2.16 7.01 2.13
CA SER A 108 1.87 7.91 1.01
C SER A 108 0.73 8.90 1.30
N LYS A 109 -0.23 8.53 2.16
CA LYS A 109 -1.39 9.35 2.55
C LYS A 109 -1.25 10.02 3.93
N VAL A 110 -0.14 9.79 4.65
CA VAL A 110 0.12 10.40 5.96
C VAL A 110 0.94 11.68 5.79
N PHE A 111 0.28 12.83 5.92
CA PHE A 111 0.91 14.16 5.78
C PHE A 111 1.21 14.85 7.10
N ASP A 112 0.46 14.53 8.15
CA ASP A 112 0.70 15.00 9.51
C ASP A 112 1.90 14.26 10.12
N LYS A 113 2.91 15.03 10.53
CA LYS A 113 4.15 14.52 11.10
C LYS A 113 3.93 13.83 12.46
N PHE A 114 2.84 14.16 13.16
CA PHE A 114 2.51 13.56 14.45
C PHE A 114 1.62 12.33 14.36
N LYS A 115 1.13 11.96 13.15
CA LYS A 115 0.32 10.77 12.94
C LYS A 115 1.20 9.51 13.00
N PRO A 116 1.06 8.65 14.01
CA PRO A 116 1.86 7.44 14.11
C PRO A 116 1.52 6.43 13.02
N LEU A 117 2.54 5.82 12.45
CA LEU A 117 2.43 4.73 11.48
C LEU A 117 3.33 3.57 11.93
N LEU A 118 2.74 2.40 12.10
CA LEU A 118 3.43 1.17 12.53
C LEU A 118 3.31 0.11 11.44
N GLY A 119 4.41 -0.54 11.08
CA GLY A 119 4.40 -1.67 10.15
C GLY A 119 4.37 -3.02 10.86
N VAL A 120 3.51 -3.93 10.45
CA VAL A 120 3.50 -5.33 10.91
C VAL A 120 3.70 -6.25 9.71
N ASN A 121 4.81 -7.00 9.73
CA ASN A 121 5.13 -7.95 8.68
C ASN A 121 4.27 -9.21 8.79
N THR A 122 3.23 -9.31 7.97
CA THR A 122 2.26 -10.42 8.00
C THR A 122 2.74 -11.74 7.36
N ASP A 123 3.91 -11.76 6.70
CA ASP A 123 4.49 -12.99 6.12
C ASP A 123 6.03 -12.93 6.24
N PRO A 124 6.56 -13.04 7.47
CA PRO A 124 7.97 -12.80 7.74
C PRO A 124 8.90 -13.89 7.19
N GLU A 125 8.37 -15.06 6.83
CA GLU A 125 9.15 -16.11 6.15
C GLU A 125 9.54 -15.73 4.71
N ARG A 126 8.77 -14.82 4.09
CA ARG A 126 8.95 -14.42 2.69
C ARG A 126 9.57 -13.04 2.51
N SER A 127 9.62 -12.24 3.56
CA SER A 127 10.13 -10.87 3.50
C SER A 127 10.67 -10.45 4.85
N GLU A 128 11.74 -9.64 4.86
CA GLU A 128 12.32 -9.15 6.11
C GLU A 128 11.41 -8.08 6.75
N GLY A 129 10.94 -7.12 5.96
CA GLY A 129 10.12 -6.00 6.43
C GLY A 129 10.96 -4.99 7.21
N HIS A 130 11.92 -4.34 6.56
CA HIS A 130 12.86 -3.42 7.21
C HIS A 130 12.19 -2.17 7.80
N LEU A 131 11.02 -1.81 7.29
CA LEU A 131 10.22 -0.70 7.80
C LEU A 131 9.20 -1.14 8.86
N CYS A 132 9.04 -2.45 9.05
CA CYS A 132 8.10 -3.04 10.00
C CYS A 132 8.74 -3.25 11.38
N LEU A 133 7.87 -3.51 12.36
CA LEU A 133 8.27 -3.96 13.68
C LEU A 133 9.06 -5.29 13.59
N PRO A 134 9.94 -5.58 14.56
CA PRO A 134 10.64 -6.86 14.65
C PRO A 134 9.71 -8.06 14.50
N VAL A 135 10.11 -9.05 13.70
CA VAL A 135 9.32 -10.24 13.32
C VAL A 135 8.58 -10.92 14.46
N ARG A 136 9.15 -10.97 15.67
CA ARG A 136 8.49 -11.55 16.85
C ARG A 136 7.11 -10.94 17.13
N TYR A 137 6.92 -9.66 16.82
CA TYR A 137 5.67 -8.94 17.05
C TYR A 137 4.57 -9.27 16.05
N THR A 138 4.87 -10.00 14.97
CA THR A 138 3.85 -10.58 14.10
C THR A 138 3.04 -11.64 14.83
N HIS A 139 3.70 -12.46 15.66
CA HIS A 139 3.06 -13.57 16.40
C HIS A 139 2.74 -13.21 17.86
N SER A 140 3.31 -12.12 18.37
CA SER A 140 3.11 -11.62 19.73
C SER A 140 2.71 -10.15 19.70
N PHE A 141 1.73 -9.81 18.86
CA PHE A 141 1.27 -8.43 18.71
C PHE A 141 0.75 -7.80 20.02
N PRO A 142 0.07 -8.52 20.93
CA PRO A 142 -0.29 -7.97 22.25
C PRO A 142 0.92 -7.45 23.05
N GLU A 143 2.09 -8.11 22.95
CA GLU A 143 3.31 -7.62 23.60
C GLU A 143 3.75 -6.28 23.02
N ALA A 144 3.64 -6.10 21.70
CA ALA A 144 3.93 -4.83 21.03
C ALA A 144 2.97 -3.73 21.53
N LEU A 145 1.68 -4.02 21.68
CA LEU A 145 0.72 -3.05 22.21
C LEU A 145 1.06 -2.62 23.63
N GLN A 146 1.38 -3.56 24.52
CA GLN A 146 1.77 -3.23 25.88
C GLN A 146 3.03 -2.37 25.94
N LYS A 147 4.02 -2.65 25.08
CA LYS A 147 5.24 -1.83 24.95
C LYS A 147 4.93 -0.44 24.41
N LEU A 148 4.01 -0.31 23.45
CA LEU A 148 3.55 0.97 22.93
C LEU A 148 2.88 1.81 24.04
N TYR A 149 2.04 1.18 24.86
CA TYR A 149 1.33 1.82 25.98
C TYR A 149 2.25 2.26 27.11
N ARG A 150 3.39 1.59 27.27
CA ARG A 150 4.42 1.92 28.27
C ARG A 150 5.46 2.91 27.74
N GLY A 151 5.40 3.27 26.46
CA GLY A 151 6.39 4.16 25.85
C GLY A 151 7.77 3.51 25.68
N GLU A 152 7.80 2.19 25.53
CA GLU A 152 9.03 1.40 25.35
C GLU A 152 9.47 1.35 23.88
N PHE A 153 8.67 1.86 22.95
CA PHE A 153 9.09 2.11 21.57
C PHE A 153 9.71 3.50 21.42
N ARG A 154 10.70 3.57 20.52
CA ARG A 154 11.26 4.84 20.06
C ARG A 154 10.62 5.21 18.72
N TRP A 155 10.03 6.41 18.65
CA TRP A 155 9.56 6.97 17.39
C TRP A 155 10.74 7.30 16.47
N GLN A 156 10.63 6.91 15.21
CA GLN A 156 11.61 7.21 14.18
C GLN A 156 11.05 8.26 13.22
N TRP A 157 11.73 9.40 13.14
CA TRP A 157 11.43 10.43 12.16
C TRP A 157 12.09 10.08 10.83
N ARG A 158 11.28 9.80 9.80
CA ARG A 158 11.79 9.49 8.46
C ARG A 158 11.67 10.71 7.55
N GLN A 159 12.77 11.04 6.89
CA GLN A 159 12.80 12.06 5.84
C GLN A 159 12.01 11.58 4.63
N ARG A 160 11.39 12.52 3.90
CA ARG A 160 10.62 12.23 2.68
C ARG A 160 11.00 13.21 1.58
N ILE A 161 11.08 12.68 0.36
CA ILE A 161 11.43 13.45 -0.83
C ILE A 161 10.18 14.18 -1.32
N ARG A 162 10.31 15.49 -1.55
CA ARG A 162 9.28 16.34 -2.17
C ARG A 162 9.75 16.71 -3.57
N LEU A 163 8.85 16.67 -4.53
CA LEU A 163 9.16 16.87 -5.94
C LEU A 163 8.42 18.08 -6.49
N TYR A 164 9.12 18.86 -7.30
CA TYR A 164 8.54 19.87 -8.17
C TYR A 164 8.69 19.39 -9.62
N LEU A 165 7.64 19.55 -10.42
CA LEU A 165 7.63 19.20 -11.84
C LEU A 165 7.31 20.46 -12.64
N GLU A 166 8.08 20.72 -13.69
CA GLU A 166 7.91 21.87 -14.59
C GLU A 166 7.92 21.37 -16.04
N GLY A 167 6.98 21.85 -16.84
CA GLY A 167 6.80 21.41 -18.23
C GLY A 167 5.35 21.48 -18.71
N THR A 168 5.14 21.22 -19.99
CA THR A 168 3.83 21.21 -20.63
C THR A 168 3.15 19.85 -20.51
N GLY A 169 1.80 19.82 -20.51
CA GLY A 169 1.05 18.56 -20.53
C GLY A 169 1.11 17.75 -19.24
N ILE A 170 1.47 18.37 -18.12
CA ILE A 170 1.54 17.72 -16.81
C ILE A 170 0.12 17.35 -16.33
N ASN A 171 -0.08 16.08 -15.98
CA ASN A 171 -1.21 15.67 -15.15
C ASN A 171 -0.75 15.58 -13.69
N PRO A 172 -1.17 16.51 -12.80
CA PRO A 172 -0.73 16.51 -11.42
C PRO A 172 -1.44 15.45 -10.56
N THR A 173 -2.48 14.81 -11.10
CA THR A 173 -3.26 13.80 -10.37
C THR A 173 -2.44 12.51 -10.25
N PRO A 174 -2.05 12.10 -9.04
CA PRO A 174 -1.30 10.85 -8.87
C PRO A 174 -2.17 9.67 -9.26
N VAL A 175 -1.56 8.72 -9.97
CA VAL A 175 -2.21 7.44 -10.29
C VAL A 175 -1.35 6.32 -9.76
N ASP A 176 -1.98 5.34 -9.10
CA ASP A 176 -1.25 4.17 -8.64
C ASP A 176 -0.95 3.24 -9.85
N LEU A 177 0.33 2.95 -10.10
CA LEU A 177 0.78 2.19 -11.29
C LEU A 177 0.03 0.86 -11.54
N HIS A 178 -0.39 0.16 -10.47
CA HIS A 178 -1.14 -1.08 -10.60
C HIS A 178 -2.57 -0.91 -11.16
N GLU A 179 -3.16 0.28 -11.04
CA GLU A 179 -4.44 0.63 -11.69
C GLU A 179 -4.23 0.94 -13.17
N GLN A 180 -3.02 1.37 -13.54
CA GLN A 180 -2.59 1.59 -14.91
C GLN A 180 -1.94 0.36 -15.56
N GLN A 181 -2.27 -0.87 -15.14
CA GLN A 181 -1.97 -2.05 -15.95
C GLN A 181 -2.84 -2.07 -17.23
N LEU A 182 -2.65 -1.04 -18.05
CA LEU A 182 -3.08 -0.93 -19.42
C LEU A 182 -2.23 -1.93 -20.20
N SER A 183 -2.85 -2.73 -21.07
CA SER A 183 -2.08 -3.41 -22.11
C SER A 183 -1.31 -2.36 -22.93
N GLN A 184 -0.22 -2.73 -23.60
CA GLN A 184 0.56 -1.82 -24.47
C GLN A 184 -0.33 -1.10 -25.51
N GLU A 185 -1.42 -1.74 -25.94
CA GLU A 185 -2.46 -1.15 -26.79
C GLU A 185 -3.33 -0.12 -26.06
N GLN A 186 -3.65 -0.35 -24.79
CA GLN A 186 -4.41 0.59 -23.96
C GLN A 186 -3.56 1.81 -23.56
N HIS A 187 -2.24 1.67 -23.39
CA HIS A 187 -1.31 2.81 -23.30
C HIS A 187 -1.35 3.64 -24.58
N SER A 188 -1.35 2.98 -25.75
CA SER A 188 -1.44 3.65 -27.06
C SER A 188 -2.77 4.39 -27.22
N ARG A 189 -3.90 3.78 -26.83
CA ARG A 189 -5.26 4.38 -26.94
C ARG A 189 -5.52 5.48 -25.92
N ALA A 190 -5.00 5.37 -24.69
CA ALA A 190 -5.12 6.43 -23.69
C ALA A 190 -4.43 7.72 -24.16
N HIS A 191 -3.24 7.61 -24.77
CA HIS A 191 -2.56 8.76 -25.37
C HIS A 191 -3.23 9.29 -26.64
N ILE A 192 -3.88 8.44 -27.45
CA ILE A 192 -4.65 8.91 -28.61
C ILE A 192 -5.90 9.68 -28.15
N ASN A 193 -6.62 9.20 -27.14
CA ASN A 193 -7.80 9.91 -26.61
C ASN A 193 -7.43 11.17 -25.81
N GLU A 194 -6.30 11.20 -25.10
CA GLU A 194 -5.82 12.41 -24.43
C GLU A 194 -5.38 13.51 -25.41
N ARG A 195 -4.92 13.16 -26.62
CA ARG A 195 -4.63 14.15 -27.69
C ARG A 195 -5.89 14.85 -28.22
N PHE A 196 -7.10 14.36 -27.96
CA PHE A 196 -8.35 14.99 -28.42
C PHE A 196 -9.08 15.77 -27.31
N GLN A 197 -8.52 15.86 -26.10
CA GLN A 197 -9.00 16.73 -25.03
C GLN A 197 -7.92 17.76 -24.63
N ASP A 198 -7.42 18.51 -25.62
CA ASP A 198 -6.58 19.69 -25.39
C ASP A 198 -7.43 20.86 -24.83
N GLN A 199 -7.81 20.73 -23.57
CA GLN A 199 -8.08 21.85 -22.66
C GLN A 199 -7.30 21.69 -21.35
N ARG A 200 -6.05 21.19 -21.43
CA ARG A 200 -5.18 21.10 -20.24
C ARG A 200 -4.43 22.41 -20.05
N SER A 201 -4.58 22.99 -18.87
CA SER A 201 -3.96 24.23 -18.42
C SER A 201 -2.45 24.24 -18.66
N ASP A 202 -1.94 25.31 -19.27
CA ASP A 202 -0.51 25.63 -19.23
C ASP A 202 -0.11 25.83 -17.76
N ILE A 203 0.51 24.80 -17.16
CA ILE A 203 1.11 24.94 -15.84
C ILE A 203 2.42 25.70 -16.05
N SER A 204 2.35 27.03 -15.91
CA SER A 204 3.54 27.89 -15.98
C SER A 204 4.31 27.80 -14.67
N GLY A 205 5.50 27.19 -14.70
CA GLY A 205 6.46 27.14 -13.61
C GLY A 205 6.44 25.85 -12.77
N PRO A 206 7.33 25.74 -11.76
CA PRO A 206 7.49 24.54 -10.96
C PRO A 206 6.24 24.19 -10.14
N HIS A 207 5.65 23.04 -10.40
CA HIS A 207 4.48 22.52 -9.70
C HIS A 207 4.87 21.50 -8.64
N LEU A 208 4.55 21.78 -7.38
CA LEU A 208 4.77 20.84 -6.28
C LEU A 208 3.82 19.64 -6.40
N LEU A 209 4.38 18.43 -6.52
CA LEU A 209 3.58 17.21 -6.54
C LEU A 209 3.00 16.90 -5.14
N PRO A 210 1.75 16.39 -5.06
CA PRO A 210 1.06 16.19 -3.79
C PRO A 210 1.62 15.01 -2.98
N VAL A 211 2.33 14.07 -3.62
CA VAL A 211 2.88 12.87 -2.96
C VAL A 211 4.30 13.13 -2.46
N ARG A 212 4.59 12.65 -1.24
CA ARG A 212 5.94 12.67 -0.65
C ARG A 212 6.52 11.27 -0.72
N ALA A 213 7.64 11.04 -1.38
CA ALA A 213 8.22 9.68 -1.43
C ALA A 213 8.94 9.35 -0.12
N LEU A 214 8.73 8.14 0.44
CA LEU A 214 9.41 7.70 1.66
C LEU A 214 10.78 7.07 1.39
N ASN A 215 10.91 6.32 0.29
CA ASN A 215 12.16 5.65 -0.07
C ASN A 215 12.86 6.38 -1.21
N GLU A 216 12.23 6.40 -2.39
CA GLU A 216 12.90 6.75 -3.63
C GLU A 216 11.91 7.31 -4.68
N VAL A 217 12.46 7.91 -5.72
CA VAL A 217 11.73 8.46 -6.85
C VAL A 217 12.40 7.93 -8.12
N PHE A 218 11.61 7.28 -8.98
CA PHE A 218 12.04 6.84 -10.30
C PHE A 218 11.43 7.74 -11.37
N ILE A 219 12.24 8.08 -12.38
CA ILE A 219 11.81 8.84 -13.56
C ILE A 219 12.24 8.01 -14.77
N GLY A 220 11.30 7.76 -15.68
CA GLY A 220 11.54 6.98 -16.89
C GLY A 220 10.50 7.28 -17.97
N GLU A 221 10.81 6.90 -19.20
CA GLU A 221 9.87 6.99 -20.33
C GLU A 221 8.92 5.78 -20.34
N SER A 222 7.65 6.01 -20.72
CA SER A 222 6.65 4.94 -20.89
C SER A 222 6.62 4.35 -22.30
N LEU A 223 7.26 5.02 -23.28
CA LEU A 223 7.35 4.59 -24.67
C LEU A 223 8.82 4.46 -25.06
N SER A 224 9.23 3.26 -25.48
CA SER A 224 10.52 3.04 -26.13
C SER A 224 10.59 3.87 -27.42
N SER A 225 11.74 4.52 -27.65
CA SER A 225 12.11 5.15 -28.91
C SER A 225 11.88 4.18 -30.09
N ARG A 226 10.79 4.36 -30.83
CA ARG A 226 10.65 3.75 -32.15
C ARG A 226 11.51 4.57 -33.10
N TYR A 227 12.49 3.91 -33.72
CA TYR A 227 13.22 4.49 -34.84
C TYR A 227 12.20 5.00 -35.87
N VAL A 228 12.27 6.30 -36.17
CA VAL A 228 11.62 6.91 -37.34
C VAL A 228 12.45 6.55 -38.56
#